data_AF-A0A1F4FNJ4-F1
#
_entry.id   AF-A0A1F4FNJ4-F1
#
_cell.length_a   1.000
_cell.length_b   1.000
_cell.length_c   1.000
_cell.angle_alpha   90.00
_cell.angle_beta   90.00
_cell.angle_gamma   90.00
#
_symmetry.space_group_name_H-M   'P 1'
#
loop_
_entity.id
_entity.type
_entity.pdbx_description
1 polymer ?
#
loop_
_entity_poly.entity_id
_entity_poly.type
_entity_poly.pdbx_seq_one_letter_code
_entity_poly.pdbx_strand_id
1 'polypeptide(L)'
;MTGKTGKDKAFRRKTAAGTAARTAAIEATRLLGKWLRVAQGHVSFGMRCSCGMSMSQGNIQAQDFELQILDYLFGKHGDPSAAPVLAILRTRAGYRPGEAGSITELLRAIATETSEPEAELPLALLRDLDRSIDSFDELHRG
;
A
#
# COMPACT_ATOMS: atom_id res chain seq x y z
N MET A 1 -10.36 26.32 43.20
CA MET A 1 -11.01 25.43 42.22
C MET A 1 -9.98 25.12 41.14
N THR A 2 -9.26 24.02 41.32
CA THR A 2 -7.98 23.72 40.65
C THR A 2 -8.19 22.95 39.36
N GLY A 3 -7.58 23.44 38.27
CA GLY A 3 -7.59 22.82 36.96
C GLY A 3 -6.93 21.43 36.95
N LYS A 4 -7.67 20.44 36.43
CA LYS A 4 -7.17 19.06 36.22
C LYS A 4 -7.38 18.53 34.80
N THR A 5 -7.91 19.33 33.88
CA THR A 5 -8.44 18.82 32.59
C THR A 5 -7.41 18.68 31.46
N GLY A 6 -6.10 18.84 31.73
CA GLY A 6 -5.05 18.83 30.70
C GLY A 6 -4.29 17.51 30.52
N LYS A 7 -4.02 16.77 31.60
CA LYS A 7 -3.14 15.57 31.55
C LYS A 7 -3.81 14.34 30.93
N ASP A 8 -5.11 14.15 31.17
CA ASP A 8 -5.83 12.95 30.70
C ASP A 8 -6.00 12.91 29.18
N LYS A 9 -6.15 14.07 28.53
CA LYS A 9 -6.23 14.17 27.06
C LYS A 9 -4.88 13.89 26.39
N ALA A 10 -3.78 14.34 26.99
CA ALA A 10 -2.44 14.15 26.45
C ALA A 10 -2.02 12.67 26.50
N PHE A 11 -2.31 11.98 27.60
CA PHE A 11 -2.00 10.56 27.75
C PHE A 11 -2.81 9.69 26.78
N ARG A 12 -4.12 9.96 26.65
CA ARG A 12 -5.02 9.19 25.77
C ARG A 12 -4.68 9.35 24.27
N ARG A 13 -4.20 10.52 23.85
CA ARG A 13 -3.70 10.74 22.47
C ARG A 13 -2.41 9.95 22.19
N LYS A 14 -1.49 9.92 23.15
CA LYS A 14 -0.21 9.22 23.01
C LYS A 14 -0.38 7.71 22.89
N THR A 15 -1.30 7.11 23.64
CA THR A 15 -1.57 5.66 23.58
C THR A 15 -2.27 5.22 22.28
N ALA A 16 -3.17 6.06 21.75
CA ALA A 16 -3.86 5.77 20.49
C ALA A 16 -2.90 5.86 19.29
N ALA A 17 -2.00 6.84 19.29
CA ALA A 17 -1.03 7.04 18.23
C ALA A 17 -0.02 5.88 18.09
N GLY A 18 0.48 5.35 19.22
CA GLY A 18 1.36 4.17 19.20
C GLY A 18 0.67 2.87 18.82
N THR A 19 -0.64 2.80 19.02
CA THR A 19 -1.44 1.68 18.51
C THR A 19 -1.60 1.78 17.00
N ALA A 20 -1.84 2.97 16.46
CA ALA A 20 -2.06 3.18 15.02
C ALA A 20 -0.80 2.87 14.18
N ALA A 21 0.38 3.37 14.57
CA ALA A 21 1.62 3.10 13.85
C ALA A 21 1.97 1.60 13.86
N ARG A 22 1.79 0.93 15.01
CA ARG A 22 2.00 -0.52 15.11
C ARG A 22 1.02 -1.29 14.24
N THR A 23 -0.26 -0.90 14.22
CA THR A 23 -1.27 -1.52 13.35
C THR A 23 -0.90 -1.33 11.88
N ALA A 24 -0.44 -0.14 11.48
CA ALA A 24 -0.01 0.11 10.10
C ALA A 24 1.14 -0.82 9.69
N ALA A 25 2.13 -1.02 10.56
CA ALA A 25 3.25 -1.90 10.27
C ALA A 25 2.83 -3.38 10.16
N ILE A 26 1.92 -3.83 11.03
CA ILE A 26 1.37 -5.19 10.98
C ILE A 26 0.58 -5.41 9.69
N GLU A 27 -0.32 -4.49 9.34
CA GLU A 27 -1.11 -4.58 8.11
C GLU A 27 -0.24 -4.51 6.86
N ALA A 28 0.78 -3.65 6.83
CA ALA A 28 1.73 -3.58 5.73
C ALA A 28 2.49 -4.91 5.55
N THR A 29 2.91 -5.54 6.64
CA THR A 29 3.59 -6.85 6.59
C THR A 29 2.65 -7.94 6.09
N ARG A 30 1.39 -7.96 6.56
CA ARG A 30 0.35 -8.89 6.09
C ARG A 30 0.11 -8.74 4.59
N LEU A 31 -0.06 -7.49 4.13
CA LEU A 31 -0.30 -7.16 2.72
C LEU A 31 0.91 -7.46 1.85
N LEU A 32 2.13 -7.30 2.36
CA LEU A 32 3.34 -7.66 1.63
C LEU A 32 3.36 -9.16 1.31
N GLY A 33 3.02 -10.00 2.29
CA GLY A 33 2.89 -11.44 2.06
C GLY A 33 1.79 -11.78 1.05
N LYS A 34 0.64 -11.10 1.11
CA LYS A 34 -0.46 -11.26 0.15
C LYS A 34 -0.03 -10.88 -1.27
N TRP A 35 0.52 -9.67 -1.43
CA TRP A 35 1.01 -9.14 -2.70
C TRP A 35 2.06 -10.05 -3.34
N LEU A 36 3.07 -10.49 -2.57
CA LEU A 36 4.12 -11.37 -3.09
C LEU A 36 3.55 -12.69 -3.61
N ARG A 37 2.55 -13.28 -2.94
CA ARG A 37 1.91 -14.51 -3.43
C ARG A 37 1.14 -14.29 -4.72
N VAL A 38 0.39 -13.20 -4.81
CA VAL A 38 -0.35 -12.83 -6.02
C VAL A 38 0.64 -12.57 -7.17
N ALA A 39 1.58 -11.65 -6.99
CA ALA A 39 2.58 -11.30 -8.00
C ALA A 39 3.39 -12.51 -8.49
N GLN A 40 3.84 -13.40 -7.59
CA GLN A 40 4.60 -14.61 -7.96
C GLN A 40 3.72 -15.70 -8.58
N GLY A 41 2.46 -15.82 -8.14
CA GLY A 41 1.49 -16.76 -8.69
C GLY A 41 1.20 -16.52 -10.17
N HIS A 42 1.23 -15.24 -10.60
CA HIS A 42 0.98 -14.88 -11.99
C HIS A 42 2.23 -14.89 -12.89
N VAL A 43 3.43 -14.62 -12.36
CA VAL A 43 4.68 -14.78 -13.14
C VAL A 43 4.96 -16.25 -13.47
N SER A 44 4.53 -17.18 -12.61
CA SER A 44 4.67 -18.63 -12.85
C SER A 44 3.65 -19.19 -13.85
N PHE A 45 2.61 -18.42 -14.20
CA PHE A 45 1.65 -18.76 -15.25
C PHE A 45 2.11 -18.28 -16.64
N GLY A 46 3.33 -17.76 -16.76
CA GLY A 46 3.99 -17.49 -18.04
C GLY A 46 4.36 -18.74 -18.86
N MET A 47 4.09 -19.95 -18.37
CA MET A 47 4.36 -21.18 -19.11
C MET A 47 3.10 -21.90 -19.63
N ARG A 48 1.89 -21.74 -19.06
CA ARG A 48 0.73 -22.55 -19.48
C ARG A 48 -0.63 -21.89 -19.20
N CYS A 49 -0.90 -20.71 -19.78
CA CYS A 49 -2.29 -20.34 -20.04
C CYS A 49 -2.73 -21.01 -21.35
N SER A 50 -3.71 -21.92 -21.29
CA SER A 50 -4.25 -22.68 -22.42
C SER A 50 -5.05 -21.83 -23.43
N CYS A 51 -5.06 -20.51 -23.26
CA CYS A 51 -5.58 -19.57 -24.25
C CYS A 51 -4.56 -19.46 -25.39
N GLY A 52 -4.73 -20.33 -26.37
CA GLY A 52 -3.81 -20.52 -27.48
C GLY A 52 -3.54 -19.23 -28.26
N MET A 53 -2.33 -19.18 -28.84
CA MET A 53 -1.97 -18.37 -30.01
C MET A 53 -2.25 -16.87 -29.87
N SER A 54 -1.29 -16.15 -29.29
CA SER A 54 -0.87 -14.90 -29.91
C SER A 54 0.57 -14.58 -29.55
N MET A 55 1.42 -14.57 -30.58
CA MET A 55 2.67 -13.85 -30.52
C MET A 55 2.32 -12.35 -30.46
N SER A 56 2.90 -11.63 -29.49
CA SER A 56 3.05 -10.17 -29.53
C SER A 56 1.80 -9.28 -29.33
N GLN A 57 0.97 -9.44 -28.29
CA GLN A 57 0.12 -8.35 -27.78
C GLN A 57 -0.61 -8.75 -26.48
N GLY A 58 -0.36 -8.03 -25.37
CA GLY A 58 -1.32 -7.98 -24.25
C GLY A 58 -1.14 -8.95 -23.08
N ASN A 59 0.08 -9.31 -22.69
CA ASN A 59 0.31 -9.81 -21.34
C ASN A 59 0.26 -8.59 -20.41
N ILE A 60 -0.86 -8.31 -19.73
CA ILE A 60 -0.87 -7.36 -18.61
C ILE A 60 0.05 -7.97 -17.56
N GLN A 61 1.29 -7.52 -17.51
CA GLN A 61 2.26 -8.06 -16.58
C GLN A 61 1.83 -7.60 -15.18
N ALA A 62 2.13 -8.38 -14.14
CA ALA A 62 1.90 -7.98 -12.75
C ALA A 62 2.47 -6.57 -12.46
N GLN A 63 3.48 -6.15 -13.22
CA GLN A 63 4.08 -4.82 -13.22
C GLN A 63 3.16 -3.71 -13.75
N ASP A 64 2.41 -3.91 -14.84
CA ASP A 64 1.43 -2.92 -15.33
C ASP A 64 0.32 -2.70 -14.31
N PHE A 65 -0.12 -3.78 -13.67
CA PHE A 65 -1.12 -3.71 -12.62
C PHE A 65 -0.59 -3.04 -11.35
N GLU A 66 0.66 -3.32 -10.97
CA GLU A 66 1.36 -2.64 -9.87
C GLU A 66 1.37 -1.12 -10.09
N LEU A 67 1.70 -0.66 -11.30
CA LEU A 67 1.67 0.76 -11.64
C LEU A 67 0.26 1.35 -11.56
N GLN A 68 -0.76 0.66 -12.09
CA GLN A 68 -2.15 1.14 -12.03
C GLN A 68 -2.65 1.28 -10.59
N ILE A 69 -2.31 0.35 -9.70
CA ILE A 69 -2.64 0.47 -8.29
C ILE A 69 -1.95 1.68 -7.67
N LEU A 70 -0.65 1.87 -7.94
CA LEU A 70 0.08 3.01 -7.37
C LEU A 70 -0.47 4.34 -7.88
N ASP A 71 -0.78 4.44 -9.17
CA ASP A 71 -1.46 5.60 -9.76
C ASP A 71 -2.79 5.89 -9.04
N TYR A 72 -3.61 4.87 -8.82
CA TYR A 72 -4.87 4.98 -8.08
C TYR A 72 -4.66 5.45 -6.64
N LEU A 73 -3.74 4.81 -5.89
CA LEU A 73 -3.52 5.10 -4.48
C LEU A 73 -3.00 6.53 -4.28
N PHE A 74 -1.95 6.90 -5.01
CA PHE A 74 -1.37 8.24 -4.88
C PHE A 74 -2.27 9.32 -5.47
N GLY A 75 -3.09 9.01 -6.47
CA GLY A 75 -4.12 9.93 -6.97
C GLY A 75 -5.24 10.16 -5.95
N LYS A 76 -5.67 9.11 -5.22
CA LYS A 76 -6.76 9.18 -4.25
C LYS A 76 -6.38 9.85 -2.94
N HIS A 77 -5.19 9.58 -2.41
CA HIS A 77 -4.74 10.12 -1.13
C HIS A 77 -4.22 11.57 -1.20
N GLY A 78 -4.23 12.17 -2.40
CA GLY A 78 -4.05 13.60 -2.59
C GLY A 78 -2.60 14.05 -2.84
N ASP A 79 -2.41 15.36 -2.84
CA ASP A 79 -1.15 15.98 -3.23
C ASP A 79 -0.05 15.74 -2.18
N PRO A 80 1.15 15.26 -2.58
CA PRO A 80 2.25 15.00 -1.66
C PRO A 80 2.76 16.25 -0.93
N SER A 81 2.45 17.45 -1.41
CA SER A 81 2.81 18.72 -0.75
C SER A 81 1.97 18.99 0.50
N ALA A 82 0.79 18.38 0.61
CA ALA A 82 -0.08 18.50 1.78
C ALA A 82 0.22 17.46 2.87
N ALA A 83 0.92 16.38 2.52
CA ALA A 83 1.21 15.26 3.41
C ALA A 83 2.67 14.79 3.27
N PRO A 84 3.60 15.24 4.14
CA PRO A 84 5.01 14.87 4.10
C PRO A 84 5.26 13.36 4.11
N VAL A 85 4.52 12.60 4.92
CA VAL A 85 4.54 11.13 4.91
C VAL A 85 4.26 10.53 3.53
N LEU A 86 3.32 11.08 2.75
CA LEU A 86 2.97 10.56 1.43
C LEU A 86 4.11 10.80 0.44
N ALA A 87 4.80 11.95 0.53
CA ALA A 87 5.97 12.24 -0.28
C ALA A 87 7.14 11.28 0.02
N ILE A 88 7.36 10.96 1.29
CA ILE A 88 8.37 9.98 1.72
C ILE A 88 8.01 8.61 1.15
N LEU A 89 6.79 8.13 1.39
CA LEU A 89 6.33 6.82 0.91
C LEU A 89 6.41 6.69 -0.61
N ARG A 90 6.05 7.76 -1.35
CA ARG A 90 6.19 7.84 -2.80
C ARG A 90 7.64 7.69 -3.26
N THR A 91 8.56 8.38 -2.60
CA THR A 91 9.99 8.31 -2.90
C THR A 91 10.54 6.92 -2.63
N ARG A 92 10.17 6.30 -1.50
CA ARG A 92 10.59 4.93 -1.14
C ARG A 92 10.05 3.89 -2.09
N ALA A 93 8.79 4.03 -2.50
CA ALA A 93 8.17 3.19 -3.52
C ALA A 93 8.80 3.37 -4.90
N GLY A 94 9.69 4.36 -5.09
CA GLY A 94 10.23 4.72 -6.40
C GLY A 94 9.15 5.21 -7.37
N TYR A 95 8.02 5.69 -6.85
CA TYR A 95 6.81 5.90 -7.64
C TYR A 95 6.91 7.17 -8.51
N ARG A 96 6.77 6.96 -9.81
CA ARG A 96 6.65 7.93 -10.89
C ARG A 96 5.36 7.64 -11.66
N PRO A 97 4.43 8.60 -11.75
CA PRO A 97 3.11 8.37 -12.36
C PRO A 97 3.22 7.78 -13.76
N GLY A 98 2.54 6.67 -13.99
CA GLY A 98 2.53 5.96 -15.28
C GLY A 98 3.88 5.46 -15.79
N GLU A 99 4.96 5.51 -14.99
CA GLU A 99 6.31 5.16 -15.43
C GLU A 99 6.92 4.06 -14.56
N ALA A 100 6.95 4.25 -13.24
CA ALA A 100 7.66 3.36 -12.33
C ALA A 100 7.06 3.34 -10.94
N GLY A 101 7.31 2.28 -10.20
CA GLY A 101 6.95 2.17 -8.79
C GLY A 101 6.89 0.73 -8.32
N SER A 102 6.96 0.52 -7.01
CA SER A 102 6.78 -0.79 -6.41
C SER A 102 5.93 -0.76 -5.14
N ILE A 103 4.87 -1.58 -5.14
CA ILE A 103 4.05 -1.89 -3.98
C ILE A 103 4.88 -2.62 -2.92
N THR A 104 5.83 -3.46 -3.34
CA THR A 104 6.74 -4.15 -2.41
C THR A 104 7.53 -3.15 -1.58
N GLU A 105 8.17 -2.18 -2.23
CA GLU A 105 8.97 -1.15 -1.55
C GLU A 105 8.10 -0.20 -0.73
N LEU A 106 6.90 0.14 -1.23
CA LEU A 106 5.91 0.91 -0.47
C LEU A 106 5.53 0.22 0.85
N LEU A 107 5.18 -1.07 0.79
CA LEU A 107 4.77 -1.85 1.96
C LEU A 107 5.93 -2.05 2.94
N ARG A 108 7.16 -2.26 2.46
CA ARG A 108 8.35 -2.29 3.31
C ARG A 108 8.55 -0.97 4.04
N ALA A 109 8.46 0.15 3.34
CA ALA A 109 8.62 1.47 3.92
C ALA A 109 7.57 1.73 5.01
N ILE A 110 6.31 1.38 4.79
CA ILE A 110 5.25 1.52 5.80
C ILE A 110 5.54 0.60 7.01
N ALA A 111 6.01 -0.63 6.77
CA ALA A 111 6.34 -1.57 7.84
C ALA A 111 7.50 -1.10 8.74
N THR A 112 8.45 -0.33 8.20
CA THR A 112 9.67 0.06 8.93
C THR A 112 9.68 1.50 9.42
N GLU A 113 9.01 2.43 8.73
CA GLU A 113 9.19 3.89 8.93
C GLU A 113 7.92 4.60 9.44
N THR A 114 6.80 3.90 9.65
CA THR A 114 5.57 4.56 10.11
C THR A 114 5.74 5.17 11.51
N SER A 115 5.63 6.50 11.56
CA SER A 115 5.72 7.29 12.79
C SER A 115 4.34 7.69 13.33
N GLU A 116 4.24 7.83 14.65
CA GLU A 116 2.98 7.95 15.40
C GLU A 116 2.01 9.10 15.00
N PRO A 117 2.45 10.32 14.61
CA PRO A 117 1.50 11.38 14.25
C PRO A 117 0.92 11.24 12.85
N GLU A 118 1.50 10.37 12.01
CA GLU A 118 1.18 10.31 10.57
C GLU A 118 0.56 8.96 10.18
N ALA A 119 0.35 8.04 11.12
CA ALA A 119 -0.07 6.66 10.87
C ALA A 119 -1.50 6.50 10.29
N GLU A 120 -2.37 7.50 10.42
CA GLU A 120 -3.75 7.43 9.90
C GLU A 120 -3.80 7.36 8.37
N LEU A 121 -2.90 8.09 7.70
CA LEU A 121 -2.86 8.15 6.24
C LEU A 121 -2.28 6.86 5.61
N PRO A 122 -1.16 6.29 6.10
CA PRO A 122 -0.72 4.95 5.75
C PRO A 122 -1.80 3.90 5.99
N LEU A 123 -2.53 3.95 7.12
CA LEU A 123 -3.63 3.01 7.35
C LEU A 123 -4.74 3.11 6.31
N ALA A 124 -5.14 4.32 5.92
CA ALA A 124 -6.13 4.51 4.86
C ALA A 124 -5.61 3.96 3.52
N LEU A 125 -4.34 4.23 3.18
CA LEU A 125 -3.67 3.71 1.99
C LEU A 125 -3.63 2.18 1.97
N LEU A 126 -3.26 1.55 3.08
CA LEU A 126 -3.23 0.09 3.20
C LEU A 126 -4.62 -0.53 2.99
N ARG A 127 -5.69 0.11 3.49
CA ARG A 127 -7.08 -0.38 3.31
C ARG A 127 -7.51 -0.32 1.84
N ASP A 128 -7.14 0.73 1.13
CA ASP A 128 -7.45 0.85 -0.30
C ASP A 128 -6.59 -0.11 -1.14
N LEU A 129 -5.32 -0.31 -0.76
CA LEU A 129 -4.45 -1.30 -1.38
C LEU A 129 -4.99 -2.73 -1.21
N ASP A 130 -5.46 -3.10 0.00
CA ASP A 130 -6.04 -4.43 0.25
C ASP A 130 -7.21 -4.72 -0.70
N ARG A 131 -8.11 -3.74 -0.89
CA ARG A 131 -9.25 -3.83 -1.82
C ARG A 131 -8.81 -3.98 -3.26
N SER A 132 -7.79 -3.22 -3.69
CA SER A 132 -7.26 -3.35 -5.05
C SER A 132 -6.63 -4.72 -5.30
N ILE A 133 -5.90 -5.27 -4.31
CA ILE A 133 -5.31 -6.61 -4.40
C ILE A 133 -6.42 -7.68 -4.42
N ASP A 134 -7.47 -7.57 -3.60
CA ASP A 134 -8.61 -8.50 -3.62
C ASP A 134 -9.33 -8.47 -4.97
N SER A 135 -9.60 -7.28 -5.50
CA SER A 135 -10.26 -7.12 -6.79
C SER A 135 -9.46 -7.78 -7.91
N PHE A 136 -8.13 -7.70 -7.84
CA PHE A 136 -7.25 -8.39 -8.77
C PHE A 136 -7.26 -9.91 -8.62
N ASP A 137 -7.15 -10.42 -7.38
CA ASP A 137 -7.20 -11.85 -7.11
C ASP A 137 -8.53 -12.46 -7.58
N GLU A 138 -9.65 -11.75 -7.41
CA GLU A 138 -10.98 -12.15 -7.91
C GLU A 138 -11.03 -12.22 -9.43
N LEU A 139 -10.52 -11.20 -10.13
CA LEU A 139 -10.51 -11.16 -11.61
C LEU A 139 -9.68 -12.28 -12.24
N HIS A 140 -8.71 -12.84 -11.53
CA HIS A 140 -7.81 -13.88 -12.04
C HIS A 140 -8.07 -15.28 -11.47
N ARG A 141 -9.01 -15.43 -10.54
CA ARG A 141 -9.51 -16.73 -10.06
C ARG A 141 -10.64 -17.31 -10.93
N GLY A 142 -11.12 -16.55 -11.92
CA GLY A 142 -12.14 -16.95 -12.89
C GLY A 142 -11.63 -17.88 -13.97
#